data_AF-A0A564Z9G3-F1
#
_entry.id   AF-A0A564Z9G3-F1
#
_cell.length_a   1.000
_cell.length_b   1.000
_cell.length_c   1.000
_cell.angle_alpha   90.00
_cell.angle_beta   90.00
_cell.angle_gamma   90.00
#
_symmetry.space_group_name_H-M   'P 1'
#
loop_
_entity.id
_entity.type
_entity.pdbx_description
1 polymer ?
#
loop_
_entity_poly.entity_id
_entity_poly.type
_entity_poly.pdbx_seq_one_letter_code
_entity_poly.pdbx_strand_id
1 'polypeptide(L)'
;MSGDSTWPKCIFFGDSITQRGYDVEGCYLGALASRFQRRVDIVGRGFSGYTTRLCLPLLKILYPNAESLQNTAAFFIFLGANDASFGSQKVDLPEYKSNLCQMISYLQVEHLREPLKTLRSTPMPVWKWQSRRVLLA
;
A
#
# COMPACT_ATOMS: atom_id res chain seq x y z
N MET A 1 23.16 -18.08 -20.85
CA MET A 1 22.97 -16.75 -20.23
C MET A 1 21.54 -16.70 -19.73
N SER A 2 21.30 -17.10 -18.48
CA SER A 2 19.96 -17.22 -17.93
C SER A 2 19.89 -16.43 -16.62
N GLY A 3 19.22 -15.29 -16.68
CA GLY A 3 19.01 -14.39 -15.55
C GLY A 3 18.47 -13.09 -16.12
N ASP A 4 17.15 -13.01 -16.28
CA ASP A 4 16.49 -11.79 -16.72
C ASP A 4 16.91 -10.63 -15.81
N SER A 5 17.71 -9.71 -16.34
CA SER A 5 18.20 -8.53 -15.63
C SER A 5 17.06 -7.52 -15.47
N THR A 6 16.10 -7.84 -14.61
CA THR A 6 15.00 -6.95 -14.26
C THR A 6 15.45 -6.01 -13.14
N TRP A 7 14.97 -4.76 -13.14
CA TRP A 7 15.24 -3.84 -12.04
C TRP A 7 14.50 -4.31 -10.78
N PRO A 8 15.08 -4.13 -9.58
CA PRO A 8 14.37 -4.41 -8.34
C PRO A 8 13.08 -3.59 -8.26
N LYS A 9 12.02 -4.17 -7.70
CA LYS A 9 10.70 -3.56 -7.58
C LYS A 9 10.43 -3.09 -6.15
N CYS A 10 9.85 -1.91 -6.03
CA CYS A 10 9.17 -1.45 -4.81
C CYS A 10 7.65 -1.45 -5.07
N ILE A 11 6.94 -2.35 -4.40
CA ILE A 11 5.50 -2.54 -4.56
C ILE A 11 4.77 -1.74 -3.48
N PHE A 12 3.80 -0.93 -3.90
CA PHE A 12 2.91 -0.17 -3.02
C PHE A 12 1.49 -0.72 -3.18
N PHE A 13 1.03 -1.48 -2.19
CA PHE A 13 -0.29 -2.09 -2.15
C PHE A 13 -1.19 -1.31 -1.21
N GLY A 14 -2.33 -0.81 -1.67
CA GLY A 14 -3.14 0.08 -0.86
C GLY A 14 -4.51 0.41 -1.43
N ASP A 15 -5.08 1.50 -0.93
CA ASP A 15 -6.43 1.96 -1.29
C ASP A 15 -6.42 3.07 -2.37
N SER A 16 -7.45 3.92 -2.36
CA SER A 16 -7.63 5.05 -3.27
C SER A 16 -6.43 6.01 -3.30
N ILE A 17 -5.70 6.18 -2.18
CA ILE A 17 -4.52 7.03 -2.11
C ILE A 17 -3.41 6.45 -3.00
N THR A 18 -3.22 5.13 -2.93
CA THR A 18 -2.24 4.42 -3.78
C THR A 18 -2.70 4.40 -5.24
N GLN A 19 -4.01 4.26 -5.49
CA GLN A 19 -4.54 4.24 -6.85
C GLN A 19 -4.26 5.54 -7.59
N ARG A 20 -4.44 6.67 -6.89
CA ARG A 20 -4.15 8.01 -7.39
C ARG A 20 -2.68 8.40 -7.29
N GLY A 21 -1.79 7.51 -6.86
CA GLY A 21 -0.39 7.85 -6.57
C GLY A 21 0.42 8.34 -7.78
N TYR A 22 -0.03 8.03 -9.00
CA TYR A 22 0.55 8.54 -10.25
C TYR A 22 -0.22 9.70 -10.87
N ASP A 23 -1.39 10.04 -10.32
CA ASP A 23 -2.16 11.18 -10.80
C ASP A 23 -1.39 12.47 -10.48
N VAL A 24 -1.64 13.53 -11.26
CA VAL A 24 -1.03 14.85 -11.05
C VAL A 24 -1.27 15.36 -9.63
N GLU A 25 -2.46 15.10 -9.07
CA GLU A 25 -2.84 15.52 -7.72
C GLU A 25 -2.27 14.64 -6.60
N GLY A 26 -2.15 13.32 -6.82
CA GLY A 26 -1.63 12.40 -5.81
C GLY A 26 -0.10 12.39 -5.76
N CYS A 27 0.53 12.44 -6.94
CA CYS A 27 1.95 12.65 -7.26
C CYS A 27 3.01 11.75 -6.59
N TYR A 28 2.76 11.12 -5.45
CA TYR A 28 3.82 10.54 -4.64
C TYR A 28 4.51 9.33 -5.30
N LEU A 29 3.76 8.44 -5.97
CA LEU A 29 4.38 7.32 -6.72
C LEU A 29 5.09 7.84 -7.97
N GLY A 30 4.54 8.87 -8.62
CA GLY A 30 5.19 9.54 -9.75
C GLY A 30 6.52 10.19 -9.36
N ALA A 31 6.54 10.89 -8.21
CA ALA A 31 7.75 11.51 -7.66
C ALA A 31 8.79 10.46 -7.25
N LEU A 32 8.37 9.36 -6.61
CA LEU A 32 9.25 8.24 -6.31
C LEU A 32 9.81 7.59 -7.59
N ALA A 33 8.96 7.35 -8.58
CA ALA A 33 9.37 6.77 -9.86
C ALA A 33 10.40 7.66 -10.56
N SER A 34 10.15 8.98 -10.62
CA SER A 34 11.09 9.98 -11.15
C SER A 34 12.42 9.97 -10.38
N ARG A 35 12.36 9.97 -9.04
CA ARG A 35 13.56 9.99 -8.18
C ARG A 35 14.41 8.73 -8.32
N PHE A 36 13.80 7.57 -8.55
CA PHE A 36 14.45 6.26 -8.63
C PHE A 36 14.57 5.70 -10.05
N GLN A 37 14.39 6.54 -11.07
CA GLN A 37 14.59 6.18 -12.47
C GLN A 37 15.90 5.41 -12.68
N ARG A 38 15.82 4.33 -13.47
CA ARG A 38 16.94 3.45 -13.83
C ARG A 38 17.64 2.79 -12.64
N ARG A 39 16.93 2.63 -11.51
CA ARG A 39 17.45 1.97 -10.30
C ARG A 39 16.44 1.00 -9.70
N VAL A 40 15.18 1.43 -9.59
CA VAL A 40 14.10 0.65 -8.98
C VAL A 40 12.80 0.92 -9.72
N ASP A 41 12.05 -0.12 -10.02
CA ASP A 41 10.71 -0.01 -10.55
C ASP A 41 9.72 0.26 -9.41
N ILE A 42 9.02 1.39 -9.49
CA ILE A 42 7.96 1.74 -8.55
C ILE A 42 6.65 1.18 -9.09
N VAL A 43 6.00 0.28 -8.34
CA VAL A 43 4.78 -0.42 -8.77
C VAL A 43 3.63 -0.09 -7.82
N GLY A 44 2.65 0.69 -8.32
CA GLY A 44 1.40 0.94 -7.61
C GLY A 44 0.35 -0.16 -7.80
N ARG A 45 -0.29 -0.57 -6.70
CA ARG A 45 -1.41 -1.50 -6.62
C ARG A 45 -2.46 -0.95 -5.66
N GLY A 46 -3.15 0.10 -6.10
CA GLY A 46 -4.18 0.77 -5.33
C GLY A 46 -5.59 0.39 -5.76
N PHE A 47 -6.47 0.18 -4.77
CA PHE A 47 -7.86 -0.23 -4.99
C PHE A 47 -8.81 0.72 -4.23
N SER A 48 -9.38 1.71 -4.93
CA SER A 48 -10.26 2.69 -4.30
C SER A 48 -11.48 2.03 -3.65
N GLY A 49 -11.75 2.45 -2.41
CA GLY A 49 -12.84 1.92 -1.58
C GLY A 49 -12.56 0.57 -0.91
N TYR A 50 -11.38 -0.03 -1.12
CA TYR A 50 -11.04 -1.31 -0.50
C TYR A 50 -10.55 -1.13 0.93
N THR A 51 -10.99 -2.04 1.80
CA THR A 51 -10.58 -2.14 3.20
C THR A 51 -9.61 -3.29 3.38
N THR A 52 -9.01 -3.45 4.57
CA THR A 52 -8.17 -4.64 4.85
C THR A 52 -8.91 -5.96 4.66
N ARG A 53 -10.23 -5.99 4.94
CA ARG A 53 -11.10 -7.16 4.74
C ARG A 53 -11.14 -7.62 3.29
N LEU A 54 -11.24 -6.67 2.36
CA LEU A 54 -11.28 -6.94 0.92
C LEU A 54 -9.88 -7.19 0.34
N CYS A 55 -8.89 -6.47 0.83
CA CYS A 55 -7.52 -6.57 0.35
C CYS A 55 -6.81 -7.86 0.77
N LEU A 56 -7.17 -8.47 1.92
CA LEU A 56 -6.52 -9.70 2.39
C LEU A 56 -6.62 -10.86 1.40
N PRO A 57 -7.82 -11.27 0.93
CA PRO A 57 -7.93 -12.30 -0.09
C PRO A 57 -7.34 -11.85 -1.44
N LEU A 58 -7.51 -10.58 -1.80
CA LEU A 58 -6.96 -10.03 -3.05
C LEU A 58 -5.43 -10.12 -3.10
N LEU A 59 -4.75 -9.85 -1.99
CA LEU A 59 -3.29 -9.95 -1.89
C LEU A 59 -2.82 -11.37 -2.21
N LYS A 60 -3.51 -12.39 -1.70
CA LYS A 60 -3.19 -13.80 -1.98
C LYS A 60 -3.43 -14.20 -3.43
N ILE A 61 -4.43 -13.58 -4.08
CA ILE A 61 -4.73 -13.80 -5.50
C ILE A 61 -3.66 -13.17 -6.40
N LEU A 62 -3.25 -11.94 -6.07
CA LEU A 62 -2.26 -11.19 -6.86
C LEU A 62 -0.83 -11.70 -6.67
N TYR A 63 -0.54 -12.26 -5.49
CA TYR A 63 0.78 -12.74 -5.13
C TYR A 63 0.76 -14.20 -4.64
N PRO A 64 0.35 -15.16 -5.49
CA PRO A 64 0.05 -16.53 -5.06
C PRO A 64 1.29 -17.35 -4.69
N ASN A 65 2.49 -16.92 -5.10
CA ASN A 65 3.74 -17.67 -4.94
C ASN A 65 4.99 -16.75 -5.01
N ALA A 66 6.19 -17.31 -4.79
CA ALA A 66 7.43 -16.54 -4.68
C ALA A 66 7.82 -15.86 -6.00
N GLU A 67 7.46 -16.49 -7.11
CA GLU A 67 7.70 -15.98 -8.45
C GLU A 67 6.95 -14.65 -8.68
N SER A 68 5.72 -14.54 -8.19
CA SER A 68 4.93 -13.30 -8.28
C SER A 68 5.57 -12.11 -7.55
N LEU A 69 6.42 -12.38 -6.55
CA LEU A 69 7.18 -11.40 -5.79
C LEU A 69 8.67 -11.39 -6.15
N GLN A 70 9.08 -12.09 -7.20
CA GLN A 70 10.47 -12.14 -7.65
C GLN A 70 10.99 -10.72 -7.89
N ASN A 71 12.23 -10.49 -7.45
CA ASN A 71 12.92 -9.19 -7.56
C ASN A 71 12.23 -8.04 -6.82
N THR A 72 11.38 -8.32 -5.83
CA THR A 72 10.80 -7.29 -4.96
C THR A 72 11.79 -6.91 -3.87
N ALA A 73 12.31 -5.68 -3.91
CA ALA A 73 13.20 -5.14 -2.89
C ALA A 73 12.43 -4.60 -1.67
N ALA A 74 11.21 -4.12 -1.88
CA ALA A 74 10.33 -3.70 -0.80
C ALA A 74 8.85 -3.84 -1.17
N PHE A 75 8.03 -4.15 -0.18
CA PHE A 75 6.57 -4.22 -0.29
C PHE A 75 5.94 -3.38 0.81
N PHE A 76 5.12 -2.41 0.44
CA PHE A 76 4.45 -1.48 1.33
C PHE A 76 2.94 -1.77 1.34
N ILE A 77 2.34 -1.82 2.54
CA ILE A 77 0.89 -1.96 2.73
C ILE A 77 0.34 -0.63 3.25
N PHE A 78 -0.39 0.10 2.41
CA PHE A 78 -1.03 1.39 2.70
C PHE A 78 -2.54 1.22 2.76
N LEU A 79 -3.01 0.60 3.84
CA LEU A 79 -4.43 0.34 4.11
C LEU A 79 -4.83 0.83 5.49
N GLY A 80 -6.09 1.22 5.63
CA GLY A 80 -6.69 1.62 6.90
C GLY A 80 -7.54 2.89 6.84
N ALA A 81 -7.42 3.69 5.77
CA ALA A 81 -8.24 4.90 5.63
C ALA A 81 -9.74 4.55 5.50
N ASN A 82 -10.06 3.55 4.68
CA ASN A 82 -11.44 3.06 4.52
C ASN A 82 -11.90 2.27 5.74
N ASP A 83 -11.05 1.45 6.35
CA ASP A 83 -11.35 0.68 7.57
C ASP A 83 -11.76 1.60 8.75
N ALA A 84 -11.10 2.76 8.87
CA ALA A 84 -11.39 3.77 9.88
C ALA A 84 -12.60 4.66 9.55
N SER A 85 -13.22 4.47 8.38
CA SER A 85 -14.41 5.22 7.99
C SER A 85 -15.68 4.77 8.75
N PHE A 86 -16.78 5.48 8.50
CA PHE A 86 -18.10 5.13 9.03
C PHE A 86 -18.92 4.39 7.96
N GLY A 87 -19.91 3.62 8.38
CA GLY A 87 -20.82 2.92 7.47
C GLY A 87 -20.25 1.59 6.96
N SER A 88 -20.50 1.27 5.70
CA SER A 88 -20.27 -0.06 5.11
C SER A 88 -18.79 -0.46 4.99
N GLN A 89 -17.88 0.52 4.95
CA GLN A 89 -16.44 0.28 4.87
C GLN A 89 -15.76 0.09 6.22
N LYS A 90 -16.48 0.31 7.33
CA LYS A 90 -15.91 0.17 8.66
C LYS A 90 -15.39 -1.25 8.90
N VAL A 91 -14.17 -1.34 9.41
CA VAL A 91 -13.56 -2.57 9.90
C VAL A 91 -13.15 -2.34 11.35
N ASP A 92 -13.59 -3.23 12.25
CA ASP A 92 -13.28 -3.06 13.67
C ASP A 92 -11.79 -3.28 13.94
N LEU A 93 -11.25 -2.57 14.94
CA LEU A 93 -9.83 -2.56 15.23
C LEU A 93 -9.21 -3.96 15.43
N PRO A 94 -9.86 -4.92 16.12
CA PRO A 94 -9.33 -6.29 16.24
C PRO A 94 -9.20 -6.98 14.87
N GLU A 95 -10.19 -6.81 13.99
CA GLU A 95 -10.18 -7.38 12.65
C GLU A 95 -9.11 -6.72 11.78
N TYR A 96 -9.02 -5.39 11.78
CA TYR A 96 -7.98 -4.65 11.07
C TYR A 96 -6.57 -5.13 11.46
N LYS A 97 -6.30 -5.27 12.76
CA LYS A 97 -5.03 -5.81 13.26
C LYS A 97 -4.78 -7.22 12.77
N SER A 98 -5.79 -8.10 12.88
CA SER A 98 -5.69 -9.49 12.42
C SER A 98 -5.40 -9.56 10.92
N ASN A 99 -6.11 -8.78 10.10
CA ASN A 99 -5.93 -8.73 8.66
C ASN A 99 -4.50 -8.31 8.28
N LEU A 100 -3.97 -7.25 8.90
CA LEU A 100 -2.59 -6.82 8.65
C LEU A 100 -1.56 -7.86 9.08
N CYS A 101 -1.74 -8.49 10.25
CA CYS A 101 -0.87 -9.57 10.69
C CYS A 101 -0.87 -10.72 9.68
N GLN A 102 -2.05 -11.14 9.19
CA GLN A 102 -2.16 -12.20 8.19
C GLN A 102 -1.50 -11.82 6.85
N MET A 103 -1.65 -10.58 6.38
CA MET A 103 -0.97 -10.10 5.18
C MET A 103 0.55 -10.13 5.34
N ILE A 104 1.06 -9.63 6.46
CA ILE A 104 2.50 -9.61 6.75
C ILE A 104 3.05 -11.03 6.85
N SER A 105 2.38 -11.91 7.60
CA SER A 105 2.78 -13.31 7.73
C SER A 105 2.80 -14.03 6.38
N TYR A 106 1.77 -13.80 5.54
CA TYR A 106 1.73 -14.38 4.19
C TYR A 106 2.92 -13.93 3.32
N LEU A 107 3.30 -12.65 3.38
CA LEU A 107 4.44 -12.12 2.61
C LEU A 107 5.80 -12.56 3.17
N GLN A 108 5.96 -12.66 4.49
CA GLN A 108 7.22 -13.00 5.16
C GLN A 108 7.53 -14.50 5.11
N VAL A 109 6.55 -15.34 5.42
CA VAL A 109 6.76 -16.80 5.51
C VAL A 109 7.06 -17.38 4.14
N GLU A 110 6.44 -16.82 3.10
CA GLU A 110 6.44 -17.47 1.81
C GLU A 110 7.53 -16.89 0.86
N HIS A 111 7.85 -15.58 0.91
CA HIS A 111 8.39 -14.92 -0.29
C HIS A 111 9.49 -13.84 -0.11
N LEU A 112 9.69 -13.23 1.06
CA LEU A 112 10.69 -12.15 1.26
C LEU A 112 11.69 -12.48 2.39
N ARG A 113 12.99 -12.56 2.07
CA ARG A 113 14.07 -12.93 3.02
C ARG A 113 14.58 -11.77 3.89
N GLU A 114 14.35 -10.52 3.47
CA GLU A 114 14.71 -9.31 4.23
C GLU A 114 13.45 -8.72 4.90
N PRO A 115 13.56 -8.06 6.06
CA PRO A 115 12.40 -7.61 6.81
C PRO A 115 11.57 -6.60 6.02
N LEU A 116 10.29 -6.95 5.79
CA LEU A 116 9.27 -6.02 5.30
C LEU A 116 9.34 -4.72 6.09
N LYS A 117 9.67 -3.62 5.41
CA LYS A 117 9.46 -2.28 5.95
C LYS A 117 7.98 -1.94 5.84
N THR A 118 7.18 -2.49 6.76
CA THR A 118 5.79 -2.11 6.93
C THR A 118 5.75 -0.67 7.46
N LEU A 119 5.67 0.30 6.55
CA LEU A 119 5.29 1.65 6.93
C LEU A 119 3.79 1.62 7.23
N ARG A 120 3.44 1.49 8.52
CA ARG A 120 2.09 1.78 9.01
C ARG A 120 1.78 3.23 8.69
N SER A 121 1.07 3.45 7.59
CA SER A 121 0.35 4.71 7.42
C SER A 121 -0.70 4.75 8.52
N THR A 122 -0.44 5.48 9.61
CA THR A 122 -1.53 6.01 10.44
C THR A 122 -2.53 6.61 9.46
N PRO A 123 -3.83 6.24 9.50
CA PRO A 123 -4.80 6.74 8.54
C PRO A 123 -4.60 8.25 8.42
N MET A 124 -4.24 8.72 7.23
CA MET A 124 -4.13 10.15 6.98
C MET A 124 -5.44 10.74 7.49
N PRO A 125 -5.41 11.69 8.44
CA PRO A 125 -6.59 12.13 9.13
C PRO A 125 -7.65 12.45 8.09
N VAL A 126 -8.83 11.86 8.24
CA VAL A 126 -9.97 12.18 7.39
C VAL A 126 -10.23 13.67 7.64
N TRP A 127 -9.75 14.53 6.74
CA TRP A 127 -9.86 15.98 6.87
C TRP A 127 -11.35 16.33 6.85
N LYS A 128 -11.93 16.59 8.02
CA LYS A 128 -13.20 17.32 8.09
C LYS A 128 -12.89 18.77 7.72
N TRP A 129 -13.29 19.17 6.52
CA TRP A 129 -13.49 20.57 6.18
C TRP A 129 -14.52 21.15 7.16
N GLN A 130 -14.05 21.84 8.19
CA GLN A 130 -14.88 22.80 8.92
C GLN A 130 -14.25 24.17 8.74
N SER A 131 -14.88 24.95 7.88
CA SER A 131 -14.65 26.37 7.68
C SER A 131 -14.65 27.08 9.04
N ARG A 132 -13.48 27.47 9.55
CA ARG A 132 -13.38 28.58 10.50
C ARG A 132 -12.28 29.51 10.03
N ARG A 133 -12.72 30.68 9.60
CA ARG A 133 -11.91 31.87 9.34
C ARG A 133 -10.92 32.04 10.49
N VAL A 134 -9.63 32.06 10.18
CA VAL A 134 -8.62 32.60 11.09
C VAL A 134 -8.46 34.07 10.70
N LEU A 135 -9.03 34.94 11.52
CA LEU A 135 -8.62 36.34 11.58
C LEU A 135 -7.24 36.37 12.21
N LEU A 136 -6.29 36.95 11.49
CA LEU A 136 -4.96 37.28 11.99
C LEU A 136 -5.08 38.42 13.01
N ALA A 137 -4.55 38.19 14.21
CA ALA A 137 -4.03 39.21 15.12
C ALA A 137 -2.77 38.64 15.76
#